data_AF-C7NBV5-F1
#
_entry.id   AF-C7NBV5-F1
#
_cell.length_a   1.000
_cell.length_b   1.000
_cell.length_c   1.000
_cell.angle_alpha   90.00
_cell.angle_beta   90.00
_cell.angle_gamma   90.00
#
_symmetry.space_group_name_H-M   'P 1'
#
loop_
_entity.id
_entity.type
_entity.pdbx_description
1 polymer ?
#
loop_
_entity_poly.entity_id
_entity_poly.type
_entity_poly.pdbx_seq_one_letter_code
_entity_poly.pdbx_strand_id
1 'polypeptide(L)'
;MPYILKEENIEEFVRKSEMDEFEEEDFGEFYPDDYEMVDKSGMFEDFRFKLVVLETLLGKNASFVEEFEKLTEKLEEKYDDYVFEIGNFVNPIIVEPILKFLENVKLTAEDLEKVDEICFDGGLEIYGILCPNWDGEDYLFQTHSVKGFEKLKNLKKVIFIACCDEELLDEFRENGIAVE
;
A
#
# COMPACT_ATOMS: atom_id res chain seq x y z
N MET A 1 1.93 -8.60 14.01
CA MET A 1 1.72 -7.14 14.17
C MET A 1 2.88 -6.46 13.49
N PRO A 2 2.63 -5.52 12.57
CA PRO A 2 3.69 -4.91 11.78
C PRO A 2 4.55 -3.94 12.61
N TYR A 3 5.66 -3.50 12.04
CA TYR A 3 6.48 -2.38 12.52
C TYR A 3 6.35 -1.19 11.57
N ILE A 4 6.55 0.04 12.07
CA ILE A 4 6.67 1.23 11.22
C ILE A 4 8.11 1.71 11.24
N LEU A 5 8.81 1.57 10.11
CA LEU A 5 10.16 2.08 9.93
C LEU A 5 10.10 3.57 9.52
N LYS A 6 10.37 4.46 10.48
CA LYS A 6 10.41 5.92 10.28
C LYS A 6 11.63 6.34 9.45
N GLU A 7 11.50 7.41 8.65
CA GLU A 7 12.59 7.88 7.77
C GLU A 7 13.90 8.11 8.52
N GLU A 8 13.82 8.72 9.71
CA GLU A 8 14.96 9.01 10.57
C GLU A 8 15.69 7.76 11.09
N ASN A 9 15.03 6.60 11.09
CA ASN A 9 15.56 5.36 11.63
C ASN A 9 16.12 4.44 10.54
N ILE A 10 15.81 4.66 9.26
CA ILE A 10 16.20 3.74 8.17
C ILE A 10 17.74 3.55 8.12
N GLU A 11 18.53 4.63 8.24
CA GLU A 11 20.00 4.53 8.19
C GLU A 11 20.56 3.70 9.35
N GLU A 12 20.06 3.93 10.58
CA GLU A 12 20.50 3.18 11.74
C GLU A 12 20.06 1.72 11.68
N PHE A 13 18.84 1.47 11.20
CA PHE A 13 18.29 0.14 10.97
C PHE A 13 19.18 -0.66 10.01
N VAL A 14 19.47 -0.13 8.81
CA VAL A 14 20.32 -0.81 7.82
C VAL A 14 21.68 -1.16 8.43
N ARG A 15 22.34 -0.18 9.05
CA ARG A 15 23.66 -0.37 9.67
C ARG A 15 23.66 -1.47 10.74
N LYS A 16 22.61 -1.59 11.54
CA LYS A 16 22.51 -2.62 12.59
C LYS A 16 22.11 -3.99 12.05
N SER A 17 21.27 -4.01 11.00
CA SER A 17 20.87 -5.23 10.31
C SER A 17 22.07 -5.93 9.67
N GLU A 18 22.93 -5.19 8.97
CA GLU A 18 24.17 -5.71 8.37
C GLU A 18 25.15 -6.32 9.39
N MET A 19 25.06 -5.92 10.66
CA MET A 19 25.92 -6.36 11.74
C MET A 19 25.35 -7.53 12.55
N ASP A 20 24.14 -8.01 12.24
CA ASP A 20 23.35 -8.94 13.08
C ASP A 20 23.19 -8.42 14.54
N GLU A 21 23.20 -7.10 14.74
CA GLU A 21 23.19 -6.44 16.07
C GLU A 21 21.88 -5.68 16.35
N PHE A 22 20.83 -5.88 15.55
CA PHE A 22 19.56 -5.18 15.73
C PHE A 22 18.74 -5.77 16.90
N GLU A 23 18.00 -4.91 17.59
CA GLU A 23 16.93 -5.29 18.52
C GLU A 23 15.57 -4.78 18.01
N GLU A 24 14.45 -5.29 18.55
CA GLU A 24 13.09 -4.85 18.18
C GLU A 24 12.85 -3.34 18.38
N GLU A 25 13.67 -2.69 19.19
CA GLU A 25 13.64 -1.25 19.45
C GLU A 25 14.21 -0.43 18.26
N ASP A 26 14.99 -1.05 17.38
CA ASP A 26 15.70 -0.39 16.28
C ASP A 26 14.81 -0.12 15.05
N PHE A 27 13.66 -0.78 14.94
CA PHE A 27 12.67 -0.50 13.90
C PHE A 27 11.91 0.81 14.16
N GLY A 28 12.06 1.41 15.33
CA GLY A 28 11.32 2.59 15.76
C GLY A 28 10.14 2.24 16.66
N GLU A 29 8.94 2.38 16.14
CA GLU A 29 7.71 2.08 16.91
C GLU A 29 7.10 0.79 16.37
N PHE A 30 6.87 -0.16 17.27
CA PHE A 30 5.89 -1.22 17.05
C PHE A 30 4.61 -0.56 16.54
N TYR A 31 4.01 -1.06 15.44
CA TYR A 31 2.78 -0.49 14.90
C TYR A 31 1.76 -0.48 16.02
N PRO A 32 1.48 0.68 16.63
CA PRO A 32 0.76 0.68 17.88
C PRO A 32 -0.67 0.26 17.54
N ASP A 33 -1.32 -0.45 18.47
CA ASP A 33 -2.68 -0.97 18.28
C ASP A 33 -3.69 0.10 17.81
N ASP A 34 -3.36 1.39 17.98
CA ASP A 34 -4.17 2.56 17.62
C ASP A 34 -3.74 3.28 16.33
N TYR A 35 -2.70 2.84 15.63
CA TYR A 35 -2.33 3.42 14.35
C TYR A 35 -3.28 2.90 13.25
N GLU A 36 -4.00 3.80 12.61
CA GLU A 36 -4.85 3.48 11.48
C GLU A 36 -4.21 4.00 10.19
N MET A 37 -4.00 3.11 9.21
CA MET A 37 -3.74 3.57 7.84
C MET A 37 -4.99 4.30 7.34
N VAL A 38 -4.85 5.57 6.97
CA VAL A 38 -6.01 6.43 6.65
C VAL A 38 -5.86 7.13 5.32
N ASP A 39 -6.94 7.17 4.55
CA ASP A 39 -6.99 8.02 3.37
C ASP A 39 -7.17 9.49 3.78
N LYS A 40 -6.06 10.23 3.90
CA LYS A 40 -6.05 11.66 4.24
C LYS A 40 -6.65 12.55 3.13
N SER A 41 -6.86 12.01 1.93
CA SER A 41 -7.59 12.71 0.88
C SER A 41 -9.11 12.71 1.09
N GLY A 42 -9.63 11.74 1.85
CA GLY A 42 -11.06 11.52 2.07
C GLY A 42 -11.82 11.08 0.81
N MET A 43 -11.13 10.47 -0.18
CA MET A 43 -11.77 9.98 -1.39
C MET A 43 -12.40 8.61 -1.20
N PHE A 44 -11.76 7.75 -0.40
CA PHE A 44 -12.19 6.39 -0.10
C PHE A 44 -12.38 6.24 1.42
N GLU A 45 -13.37 5.44 1.83
CA GLU A 45 -13.60 5.18 3.25
C GLU A 45 -12.49 4.30 3.85
N ASP A 46 -11.98 3.35 3.06
CA ASP A 46 -10.88 2.46 3.45
C ASP A 46 -9.61 2.80 2.64
N PHE A 47 -8.51 3.02 3.36
CA PHE A 47 -7.20 3.22 2.75
C PHE A 47 -6.71 2.00 1.96
N ARG A 48 -7.07 0.79 2.37
CA ARG A 48 -6.64 -0.45 1.70
C ARG A 48 -7.29 -0.58 0.34
N PHE A 49 -8.55 -0.16 0.22
CA PHE A 49 -9.21 -0.01 -1.08
C PHE A 49 -8.54 1.07 -1.94
N LYS A 50 -8.13 2.20 -1.34
CA LYS A 50 -7.35 3.21 -2.07
C LYS A 50 -6.06 2.62 -2.65
N LEU A 51 -5.33 1.77 -1.93
CA LEU A 51 -4.13 1.11 -2.44
C LEU A 51 -4.42 0.27 -3.69
N VAL A 52 -5.52 -0.49 -3.72
CA VAL A 52 -5.98 -1.25 -4.90
C VAL A 52 -6.23 -0.34 -6.11
N VAL A 53 -6.79 0.85 -5.87
CA VAL A 53 -7.00 1.86 -6.93
C VAL A 53 -5.69 2.46 -7.41
N LEU A 54 -4.76 2.77 -6.49
CA LEU A 54 -3.45 3.34 -6.83
C LEU A 54 -2.59 2.34 -7.61
N GLU A 55 -2.60 1.06 -7.24
CA GLU A 55 -1.93 -0.03 -7.96
C GLU A 55 -2.29 0.01 -9.46
N THR A 56 -3.60 0.04 -9.75
CA THR A 56 -4.12 0.09 -11.13
C THR A 56 -3.55 1.28 -11.93
N LEU A 57 -3.16 2.34 -11.25
CA LEU A 57 -2.74 3.60 -11.83
C LEU A 57 -1.22 3.74 -12.05
N LEU A 58 -0.39 2.90 -11.41
CA LEU A 58 1.08 2.92 -11.55
C LEU A 58 1.50 2.86 -13.03
N GLY A 59 0.88 1.96 -13.82
CA GLY A 59 1.16 1.83 -15.26
C GLY A 59 0.36 2.75 -16.19
N LYS A 60 -0.44 3.69 -15.66
CA LYS A 60 -1.42 4.49 -16.44
C LYS A 60 -1.09 5.98 -16.53
N ASN A 61 0.15 6.39 -16.23
CA ASN A 61 0.57 7.80 -16.20
C ASN A 61 -0.39 8.66 -15.35
N ALA A 62 -0.72 8.18 -14.16
CA ALA A 62 -1.53 8.96 -13.23
C ALA A 62 -0.69 10.07 -12.58
N SER A 63 -1.35 11.14 -12.13
CA SER A 63 -0.69 12.37 -11.66
C SER A 63 0.32 12.18 -10.53
N PHE A 64 0.17 11.13 -9.72
CA PHE A 64 1.07 10.85 -8.58
C PHE A 64 2.27 9.98 -8.94
N VAL A 65 2.25 9.28 -10.07
CA VAL A 65 3.22 8.21 -10.39
C VAL A 65 4.65 8.74 -10.43
N GLU A 66 4.88 9.84 -11.14
CA GLU A 66 6.22 10.43 -11.26
C GLU A 66 6.79 10.87 -9.89
N GLU A 67 5.95 11.39 -9.00
CA GLU A 67 6.39 11.75 -7.64
C GLU A 67 6.63 10.52 -6.76
N PHE A 68 5.84 9.46 -6.96
CA PHE A 68 5.99 8.19 -6.26
C PHE A 68 7.29 7.49 -6.63
N GLU A 69 7.58 7.35 -7.94
CA GLU A 69 8.81 6.77 -8.46
C GLU A 69 10.04 7.54 -7.97
N LYS A 70 10.01 8.87 -7.99
CA LYS A 70 11.12 9.68 -7.45
C LYS A 70 11.32 9.49 -5.96
N LEU A 71 10.25 9.24 -5.20
CA LEU A 71 10.36 8.97 -3.77
C LEU A 71 11.02 7.61 -3.53
N THR A 72 10.58 6.56 -4.24
CA THR A 72 11.16 5.22 -4.11
C THR A 72 12.63 5.21 -4.53
N GLU A 73 12.97 5.81 -5.68
CA GLU A 73 14.35 5.97 -6.15
C GLU A 73 15.22 6.70 -5.12
N LYS A 74 14.71 7.81 -4.54
CA LYS A 74 15.45 8.57 -3.53
C LYS A 74 15.72 7.76 -2.26
N LEU A 75 14.78 6.90 -1.84
CA LEU A 75 14.97 6.05 -0.66
C LEU A 75 16.03 4.99 -0.94
N GLU A 76 15.96 4.33 -2.10
CA GLU A 76 16.95 3.33 -2.54
C GLU A 76 18.35 3.94 -2.69
N GLU A 77 18.47 5.13 -3.26
CA GLU A 77 19.77 5.83 -3.39
C GLU A 77 20.36 6.27 -2.04
N LYS A 78 19.50 6.61 -1.08
CA LYS A 78 19.93 7.15 0.23
C LYS A 78 20.25 6.03 1.23
N TYR A 79 19.47 4.96 1.20
CA TYR A 79 19.57 3.85 2.14
C TYR A 79 19.85 2.57 1.35
N ASP A 80 21.13 2.31 1.12
CA ASP A 80 21.56 1.12 0.40
C ASP A 80 20.97 -0.14 1.04
N ASP A 81 20.47 -1.05 0.22
CA ASP A 81 19.96 -2.37 0.63
C ASP A 81 18.83 -2.39 1.69
N TYR A 82 18.17 -1.27 2.04
CA TYR A 82 17.14 -1.27 3.10
C TYR A 82 15.99 -2.26 2.84
N VAL A 83 15.58 -2.42 1.57
CA VAL A 83 14.56 -3.40 1.15
C VAL A 83 15.04 -4.83 1.40
N PHE A 84 16.30 -5.10 1.03
CA PHE A 84 16.90 -6.42 1.23
C PHE A 84 17.02 -6.74 2.72
N GLU A 85 17.47 -5.77 3.52
CA GLU A 85 17.54 -5.91 4.97
C GLU A 85 16.15 -6.17 5.54
N ILE A 86 15.12 -5.37 5.20
CA ILE A 86 13.71 -5.62 5.60
C ILE A 86 13.26 -7.04 5.25
N GLY A 87 13.65 -7.57 4.08
CA GLY A 87 13.33 -8.93 3.64
C GLY A 87 13.81 -10.04 4.58
N ASN A 88 14.82 -9.79 5.42
CA ASN A 88 15.35 -10.76 6.37
C ASN A 88 14.51 -10.88 7.66
N PHE A 89 13.46 -10.07 7.82
CA PHE A 89 12.65 -10.02 9.02
C PHE A 89 11.34 -10.79 8.90
N VAL A 90 10.94 -11.45 9.99
CA VAL A 90 9.72 -12.27 10.06
C VAL A 90 8.45 -11.42 10.19
N ASN A 91 8.52 -10.31 10.93
CA ASN A 91 7.35 -9.45 11.13
C ASN A 91 7.27 -8.39 10.02
N PRO A 92 6.08 -8.10 9.47
CA PRO A 92 5.95 -7.11 8.40
C PRO A 92 6.45 -5.72 8.83
N ILE A 93 7.18 -5.03 7.95
CA ILE A 93 7.75 -3.70 8.21
C ILE A 93 7.22 -2.70 7.18
N ILE A 94 6.40 -1.76 7.64
CA ILE A 94 5.84 -0.69 6.83
C ILE A 94 6.84 0.46 6.74
N VAL A 95 7.15 0.89 5.51
CA VAL A 95 8.05 2.00 5.23
C VAL A 95 7.28 3.32 5.37
N GLU A 96 7.52 4.05 6.46
CA GLU A 96 6.72 5.23 6.83
C GLU A 96 6.71 6.35 5.75
N PRO A 97 7.83 6.68 5.09
CA PRO A 97 7.81 7.66 4.00
C PRO A 97 6.83 7.31 2.87
N ILE A 98 6.79 6.03 2.49
CA ILE A 98 5.89 5.50 1.46
C ILE A 98 4.45 5.59 1.94
N LEU A 99 4.18 5.13 3.16
CA LEU A 99 2.85 5.22 3.78
C LEU A 99 2.34 6.67 3.75
N LYS A 100 3.13 7.62 4.29
CA LYS A 100 2.77 9.04 4.35
C LYS A 100 2.48 9.60 2.96
N PHE A 101 3.25 9.22 1.95
CA PHE A 101 2.99 9.65 0.57
C PHE A 101 1.62 9.13 0.10
N LEU A 102 1.40 7.82 0.17
CA LEU A 102 0.18 7.15 -0.31
C LEU A 102 -1.09 7.65 0.40
N GLU A 103 -1.03 7.87 1.72
CA GLU A 103 -2.13 8.45 2.49
C GLU A 103 -2.55 9.84 1.96
N ASN A 104 -1.58 10.64 1.50
CA ASN A 104 -1.80 12.00 1.01
C ASN A 104 -2.10 12.10 -0.49
N VAL A 105 -1.94 11.03 -1.27
CA VAL A 105 -2.23 11.03 -2.72
C VAL A 105 -3.66 11.50 -2.97
N LYS A 106 -3.82 12.53 -3.80
CA LYS A 106 -5.10 13.04 -4.28
C LYS A 106 -5.21 12.77 -5.77
N LEU A 107 -6.17 11.94 -6.14
CA LEU A 107 -6.42 11.59 -7.54
C LEU A 107 -7.27 12.67 -8.20
N THR A 108 -6.88 13.04 -9.42
CA THR A 108 -7.69 13.94 -10.25
C THR A 108 -8.86 13.16 -10.87
N ALA A 109 -9.86 13.89 -11.40
CA ALA A 109 -10.93 13.24 -12.16
C ALA A 109 -10.41 12.45 -13.36
N GLU A 110 -9.35 12.94 -14.01
CA GLU A 110 -8.69 12.27 -15.13
C GLU A 110 -8.03 10.96 -14.68
N ASP A 111 -7.42 10.93 -13.49
CA ASP A 111 -6.83 9.69 -12.95
C ASP A 111 -7.92 8.65 -12.66
N LEU A 112 -9.02 9.07 -12.03
CA LEU A 112 -10.15 8.18 -11.72
C LEU A 112 -10.81 7.61 -12.99
N GLU A 113 -10.83 8.38 -14.08
CA GLU A 113 -11.34 7.93 -15.38
C GLU A 113 -10.46 6.86 -16.04
N LYS A 114 -9.18 6.73 -15.66
CA LYS A 114 -8.28 5.69 -16.19
C LYS A 114 -8.53 4.32 -15.55
N VAL A 115 -9.32 4.24 -14.48
CA VAL A 115 -9.61 3.00 -13.75
C VAL A 115 -10.82 2.30 -14.40
N ASP A 116 -10.54 1.21 -15.11
CA ASP A 116 -11.53 0.37 -15.80
C ASP A 116 -11.59 -1.07 -15.28
N GLU A 117 -10.50 -1.52 -14.66
CA GLU A 117 -10.34 -2.81 -14.00
C GLU A 117 -9.56 -2.58 -12.70
N ILE A 118 -9.98 -3.22 -11.60
CA ILE A 118 -9.21 -3.31 -10.35
C ILE A 118 -8.99 -4.78 -9.97
N CYS A 119 -7.94 -5.06 -9.21
CA CYS A 119 -7.61 -6.40 -8.75
C CYS A 119 -7.41 -6.41 -7.23
N PHE A 120 -8.16 -7.25 -6.53
CA PHE A 120 -7.92 -7.57 -5.12
C PHE A 120 -7.01 -8.80 -5.05
N ASP A 121 -5.73 -8.59 -4.75
CA ASP A 121 -4.69 -9.62 -4.68
C ASP A 121 -3.73 -9.29 -3.53
N GLY A 122 -3.15 -10.29 -2.87
CA GLY A 122 -2.05 -10.06 -1.91
C GLY A 122 -0.74 -9.71 -2.59
N GLY A 123 -0.58 -10.00 -3.89
CA GLY A 123 0.64 -9.76 -4.66
C GLY A 123 0.78 -8.39 -5.33
N LEU A 124 0.01 -7.36 -4.93
CA LEU A 124 0.10 -6.04 -5.57
C LEU A 124 1.47 -5.40 -5.37
N GLU A 125 1.98 -4.73 -6.40
CA GLU A 125 3.30 -4.09 -6.38
C GLU A 125 3.37 -3.02 -5.28
N ILE A 126 2.30 -2.23 -5.13
CA ILE A 126 2.21 -1.19 -4.11
C ILE A 126 2.33 -1.74 -2.68
N TYR A 127 1.90 -2.98 -2.43
CA TYR A 127 2.06 -3.62 -1.13
C TYR A 127 3.52 -3.98 -0.87
N GLY A 128 4.22 -4.51 -1.88
CA GLY A 128 5.66 -4.80 -1.79
C GLY A 128 6.52 -3.53 -1.64
N ILE A 129 6.12 -2.41 -2.23
CA ILE A 129 6.82 -1.13 -2.03
C ILE A 129 6.57 -0.59 -0.61
N LEU A 130 5.34 -0.71 -0.11
CA LEU A 130 4.94 -0.19 1.21
C LEU A 130 5.45 -1.06 2.36
N CYS A 131 5.45 -2.38 2.19
CA CYS A 131 5.82 -3.36 3.19
C CYS A 131 6.61 -4.52 2.55
N PRO A 132 7.93 -4.35 2.30
CA PRO A 132 8.69 -5.24 1.42
C PRO A 132 8.80 -6.71 1.83
N ASN A 133 8.66 -7.01 3.12
CA ASN A 133 8.69 -8.37 3.64
C ASN A 133 7.31 -8.94 3.96
N TRP A 134 6.23 -8.27 3.55
CA TRP A 134 4.91 -8.86 3.63
C TRP A 134 4.77 -9.96 2.57
N ASP A 135 4.41 -11.15 3.01
CA ASP A 135 4.32 -12.35 2.17
C ASP A 135 2.94 -12.52 1.51
N GLY A 136 2.04 -11.56 1.68
CA GLY A 136 0.66 -11.63 1.20
C GLY A 136 -0.25 -12.44 2.13
N GLU A 137 0.27 -12.95 3.24
CA GLU A 137 -0.48 -13.68 4.25
C GLU A 137 -0.84 -12.74 5.41
N ASP A 138 -1.97 -13.00 6.09
CA ASP A 138 -2.59 -12.15 7.13
C ASP A 138 -3.61 -11.09 6.64
N TYR A 139 -4.07 -10.25 7.57
CA TYR A 139 -5.12 -9.24 7.35
C TYR A 139 -4.59 -7.80 7.23
N LEU A 140 -3.27 -7.60 7.10
CA LEU A 140 -2.65 -6.27 7.10
C LEU A 140 -3.26 -5.36 6.02
N PHE A 141 -3.45 -5.89 4.82
CA PHE A 141 -4.05 -5.20 3.68
C PHE A 141 -5.48 -5.66 3.35
N GLN A 142 -6.16 -6.31 4.30
CA GLN A 142 -7.57 -6.72 4.13
C GLN A 142 -8.47 -5.49 3.98
N THR A 143 -9.12 -5.35 2.82
CA THR A 143 -10.11 -4.31 2.57
C THR A 143 -11.41 -4.64 3.29
N HIS A 144 -11.95 -3.64 4.01
CA HIS A 144 -13.18 -3.72 4.79
C HIS A 144 -14.30 -2.81 4.27
N SER A 145 -13.98 -1.84 3.41
CA SER A 145 -14.98 -1.03 2.70
C SER A 145 -14.51 -0.68 1.30
N VAL A 146 -15.41 -0.78 0.33
CA VAL A 146 -15.17 -0.35 -1.05
C VAL A 146 -15.80 1.02 -1.35
N LYS A 147 -16.41 1.68 -0.35
CA LYS A 147 -17.06 2.98 -0.56
C LYS A 147 -16.08 4.01 -1.11
N GLY A 148 -16.56 4.76 -2.10
CA GLY A 148 -15.74 5.61 -2.94
C GLY A 148 -15.52 5.02 -4.33
N PHE A 149 -15.80 3.73 -4.55
CA PHE A 149 -15.75 3.12 -5.88
C PHE A 149 -16.68 3.80 -6.89
N GLU A 150 -17.75 4.47 -6.44
CA GLU A 150 -18.70 5.21 -7.29
C GLU A 150 -18.04 6.39 -8.02
N LYS A 151 -16.85 6.80 -7.56
CA LYS A 151 -16.01 7.81 -8.23
C LYS A 151 -15.32 7.25 -9.48
N LEU A 152 -15.13 5.93 -9.56
CA LEU A 152 -14.47 5.19 -10.65
C LEU A 152 -15.46 4.93 -11.79
N LYS A 153 -15.86 5.98 -12.50
CA LYS A 153 -16.97 5.94 -13.48
C LYS A 153 -16.76 4.97 -14.64
N ASN A 154 -15.51 4.63 -14.94
CA ASN A 154 -15.16 3.74 -16.04
C ASN A 154 -14.90 2.30 -15.58
N LEU A 155 -15.00 2.02 -14.28
CA LEU A 155 -14.80 0.70 -13.71
C LEU A 155 -15.86 -0.26 -14.24
N LYS A 156 -15.39 -1.34 -14.87
CA LYS A 156 -16.24 -2.36 -15.50
C LYS A 156 -15.95 -3.76 -14.95
N LYS A 157 -14.78 -3.95 -14.36
CA LYS A 157 -14.30 -5.26 -13.96
C LYS A 157 -13.54 -5.22 -12.63
N VAL A 158 -13.80 -6.21 -11.80
CA VAL A 158 -13.08 -6.48 -10.57
C VAL A 158 -12.56 -7.91 -10.67
N ILE A 159 -11.26 -8.08 -10.48
CA ILE A 159 -10.63 -9.39 -10.31
C ILE A 159 -10.53 -9.64 -8.81
N PHE A 160 -11.02 -10.79 -8.35
CA PHE A 160 -10.92 -11.20 -6.95
C PHE A 160 -10.00 -12.41 -6.79
N ILE A 161 -8.93 -12.22 -6.03
CA ILE A 161 -7.97 -13.28 -5.68
C ILE A 161 -7.90 -13.42 -4.16
N ALA A 162 -7.71 -12.31 -3.42
CA ALA A 162 -7.61 -12.29 -1.95
C ALA A 162 -7.84 -10.86 -1.40
N CYS A 163 -7.60 -10.65 -0.09
CA CYS A 163 -7.53 -9.32 0.55
C CYS A 163 -8.84 -8.50 0.60
N CYS A 164 -10.00 -9.13 0.43
CA CYS A 164 -11.29 -8.56 0.81
C CYS A 164 -12.30 -9.69 1.10
N ASP A 165 -13.37 -9.38 1.82
CA ASP A 165 -14.47 -10.34 2.02
C ASP A 165 -15.34 -10.40 0.75
N GLU A 166 -15.75 -11.60 0.34
CA GLU A 166 -16.58 -11.78 -0.86
C GLU A 166 -17.88 -10.98 -0.84
N GLU A 167 -18.42 -10.68 0.34
CA GLU A 167 -19.62 -9.85 0.54
C GLU A 167 -19.42 -8.42 0.03
N LEU A 168 -18.20 -7.85 0.12
CA LEU A 168 -17.90 -6.53 -0.44
C LEU A 168 -17.99 -6.50 -1.97
N LEU A 169 -17.84 -7.67 -2.61
CA LEU A 169 -17.94 -7.77 -4.07
C LEU A 169 -19.38 -7.59 -4.57
N ASP A 170 -20.38 -7.79 -3.70
CA ASP A 170 -21.78 -7.60 -4.07
C ASP A 170 -22.09 -6.14 -4.42
N GLU A 171 -21.42 -5.17 -3.78
CA GLU A 171 -21.56 -3.75 -4.11
C GLU A 171 -21.21 -3.47 -5.59
N PHE A 172 -20.17 -4.12 -6.11
CA PHE A 172 -19.80 -4.03 -7.52
C PHE A 172 -20.83 -4.71 -8.43
N ARG A 173 -21.26 -5.93 -8.08
CA ARG A 173 -22.24 -6.71 -8.86
C ARG A 173 -23.56 -5.97 -8.99
N GLU A 174 -24.06 -5.39 -7.89
CA GLU A 174 -25.29 -4.61 -7.85
C GLU A 174 -25.24 -3.35 -8.75
N ASN A 175 -24.04 -2.81 -8.97
CA ASN A 175 -23.80 -1.67 -9.84
C ASN A 175 -23.42 -2.07 -11.29
N GLY A 176 -23.58 -3.35 -11.64
CA GLY A 176 -23.36 -3.85 -13.00
C GLY A 176 -21.89 -3.99 -13.38
N ILE A 177 -20.98 -4.01 -12.42
CA ILE A 177 -19.55 -4.24 -12.60
C ILE A 177 -19.31 -5.75 -12.55
N ALA A 178 -18.55 -6.28 -13.51
CA ALA A 178 -18.23 -7.70 -13.57
C ALA A 178 -17.24 -8.06 -12.45
N VAL A 179 -17.47 -9.19 -11.78
CA VAL A 179 -16.53 -9.74 -10.78
C VAL A 179 -16.11 -11.12 -11.26
N GLU A 180 -14.80 -11.34 -11.40
CA GLU A 180 -14.17 -12.61 -11.81
C GLU A 180 -13.28 -13.19 -10.72
#